data_AF-A0A529CAA4-F1
#
_entry.id   AF-A0A529CAA4-F1
#
_cell.length_a   1.000
_cell.length_b   1.000
_cell.length_c   1.000
_cell.angle_alpha   90.00
_cell.angle_beta   90.00
_cell.angle_gamma   90.00
#
_symmetry.space_group_name_H-M   'P 1'
#
loop_
_entity.id
_entity.type
_entity.pdbx_description
1 polymer ?
#
loop_
_entity_poly.entity_id
_entity_poly.type
_entity_poly.pdbx_seq_one_letter_code
_entity_poly.pdbx_strand_id
1 'polypeptide(L)'
;MFNTLTRPIFVALFLAAIGSLTACKILPTPSAENGGTGSAFNPDKMVEDIWAAKVIPYLQQKAGPFAEVHALAKADPAAAGAKYGNPKKQANSPWTFAVRLKGKVVAANTQSRAATMDIDADGDGKADARVQIGPAMRGTALRDSLDFIQFNDFTNQIDFAQFGKAFNAYADKTVLSKLPREALEGRSVEVLGAYTPGSGQDLPLVTPAEAEIGPKP
;
A
#
# COMPACT_ATOMS: atom_id res chain seq x y z
N MET A 1 -75.91 -11.14 -15.54
CA MET A 1 -75.28 -11.35 -14.22
C MET A 1 -74.01 -10.50 -14.23
N PHE A 2 -73.85 -9.37 -13.52
CA PHE A 2 -74.15 -9.07 -12.09
C PHE A 2 -73.57 -10.16 -11.16
N ASN A 3 -72.92 -9.97 -10.01
CA ASN A 3 -72.42 -8.82 -9.21
C ASN A 3 -71.42 -9.41 -8.15
N THR A 4 -70.57 -8.75 -7.36
CA THR A 4 -70.13 -7.34 -7.11
C THR A 4 -68.71 -7.42 -6.51
N LEU A 5 -67.82 -6.43 -6.62
CA LEU A 5 -67.63 -5.27 -5.72
C LEU A 5 -67.58 -5.57 -4.19
N THR A 6 -66.71 -4.85 -3.49
CA THR A 6 -66.58 -4.66 -2.02
C THR A 6 -65.94 -5.76 -1.16
N ARG A 7 -64.81 -5.40 -0.51
CA ARG A 7 -64.52 -5.74 0.90
C ARG A 7 -64.27 -4.41 1.63
N PRO A 8 -64.87 -4.17 2.81
CA PRO A 8 -64.94 -2.84 3.39
C PRO A 8 -63.67 -2.41 4.14
N ILE A 9 -63.47 -1.09 4.17
CA ILE A 9 -62.59 -0.34 5.09
C ILE A 9 -63.36 -0.10 6.42
N PHE A 10 -62.65 0.35 7.47
CA PHE A 10 -63.09 0.90 8.79
C PHE A 10 -62.87 -0.06 9.99
N VAL A 11 -62.34 0.35 11.15
CA VAL A 11 -61.80 1.64 11.66
C VAL A 11 -60.47 1.39 12.39
N ALA A 12 -59.61 2.41 12.49
CA ALA A 12 -58.36 2.40 13.25
C ALA A 12 -58.54 2.44 14.78
N LEU A 13 -57.50 2.04 15.53
CA LEU A 13 -57.21 2.67 16.82
C LEU A 13 -55.69 2.85 17.00
N PHE A 14 -55.29 4.10 17.20
CA PHE A 14 -53.94 4.49 17.61
C PHE A 14 -53.63 4.00 19.03
N LEU A 15 -52.41 3.52 19.28
CA LEU A 15 -51.64 3.98 20.44
C LEU A 15 -50.13 3.80 20.21
N ALA A 16 -49.34 4.75 20.71
CA ALA A 16 -47.91 4.87 20.44
C ALA A 16 -47.03 4.23 21.52
N ALA A 17 -45.82 3.81 21.17
CA ALA A 17 -44.67 3.83 22.07
C ALA A 17 -43.33 3.79 21.30
N ILE A 18 -42.66 4.95 21.25
CA ILE A 18 -41.23 5.18 21.55
C ILE A 18 -40.19 4.23 20.90
N GLY A 19 -39.30 4.82 20.11
CA GLY A 19 -38.31 4.08 19.34
C GLY A 19 -37.15 3.50 20.15
N SER A 20 -36.64 2.38 19.64
CA SER A 20 -35.36 1.80 20.06
C SER A 20 -34.29 2.16 19.04
N LEU A 21 -33.59 3.28 19.25
CA LEU A 21 -32.28 3.47 18.63
C LEU A 21 -31.37 2.36 19.20
N THR A 22 -31.03 1.37 18.38
CA THR A 22 -30.03 0.36 18.75
C THR A 22 -28.68 1.05 18.88
N ALA A 23 -28.36 1.45 20.11
CA ALA A 23 -27.13 2.13 20.44
C ALA A 23 -25.93 1.31 19.94
N CYS A 24 -25.16 1.89 19.01
CA CYS A 24 -23.80 1.43 18.77
C CYS A 24 -23.08 1.52 20.12
N LYS A 25 -22.78 0.36 20.71
CA LYS A 25 -22.01 0.27 21.95
C LYS A 25 -20.61 0.77 21.64
N ILE A 26 -20.35 2.05 21.92
CA ILE A 26 -19.01 2.63 21.92
C ILE A 26 -18.23 1.84 22.98
N LEU A 27 -17.41 0.90 22.52
CA LEU A 27 -16.42 0.26 23.36
C LEU A 27 -15.44 1.36 23.78
N PRO A 28 -15.12 1.50 25.08
CA PRO A 28 -14.06 2.40 25.50
C PRO A 28 -12.78 2.03 24.75
N THR A 29 -12.22 2.97 23.98
CA THR A 29 -10.82 2.89 23.62
C THR A 29 -10.04 2.88 24.93
N PRO A 30 -9.27 1.82 25.24
CA PRO A 30 -8.46 1.84 26.46
C PRO A 30 -7.49 3.02 26.34
N SER A 31 -7.64 4.00 27.24
CA SER A 31 -6.63 5.03 27.42
C SER A 31 -5.29 4.35 27.68
N ALA A 32 -4.22 4.87 27.09
CA ALA A 32 -2.90 4.25 27.11
C ALA A 32 -2.24 4.37 28.50
N GLU A 33 -2.69 3.55 29.45
CA GLU A 33 -2.05 3.36 30.75
C GLU A 33 -1.51 1.92 30.86
N ASN A 34 -0.39 1.68 30.17
CA ASN A 34 0.46 0.53 30.43
C ASN A 34 1.82 1.03 30.92
N GLY A 35 1.92 1.25 32.24
CA GLY A 35 3.18 1.52 32.94
C GLY A 35 4.06 0.28 33.06
N GLY A 36 4.43 -0.33 31.93
CA GLY A 36 5.34 -1.46 31.86
C GLY A 36 6.76 -1.01 31.53
N THR A 37 7.76 -1.47 32.29
CA THR A 37 9.18 -1.16 32.08
C THR A 37 9.80 -1.96 30.91
N GLY A 38 9.12 -1.99 29.78
CA GLY A 38 9.68 -2.38 28.48
C GLY A 38 10.03 -1.13 27.66
N SER A 39 10.85 -1.27 26.62
CA SER A 39 11.04 -0.19 25.66
C SER A 39 9.68 0.18 25.04
N ALA A 40 9.30 1.45 25.12
CA ALA A 40 8.08 1.93 24.47
C ALA A 40 8.12 1.60 22.96
N PHE A 41 6.98 1.25 22.39
CA PHE A 41 6.86 0.94 20.96
C PHE A 41 7.30 2.15 20.13
N ASN A 42 8.39 2.00 19.39
CA ASN A 42 8.98 3.06 18.58
C ASN A 42 9.17 2.53 17.14
N PRO A 43 8.15 2.67 16.28
CA PRO A 43 8.17 2.09 14.94
C PRO A 43 9.26 2.74 14.06
N ASP A 44 9.53 4.03 14.22
CA ASP A 44 10.56 4.73 13.44
C ASP A 44 11.97 4.16 13.73
N LYS A 45 12.30 3.96 15.01
CA LYS A 45 13.57 3.35 15.42
C LYS A 45 13.67 1.88 14.98
N MET A 46 12.58 1.13 15.09
CA MET A 46 12.53 -0.26 14.62
C MET A 46 12.78 -0.39 13.11
N VAL A 47 12.28 0.55 12.30
CA VAL A 47 12.55 0.59 10.85
C VAL A 47 14.00 0.97 10.57
N GLU A 48 14.52 2.01 11.23
CA GLU A 48 15.92 2.46 11.11
C GLU A 48 16.92 1.31 11.37
N ASP A 49 16.69 0.55 12.44
CA ASP A 49 17.57 -0.57 12.85
C ASP A 49 17.61 -1.74 11.85
N ILE A 50 16.56 -1.93 11.04
CA ILE A 50 16.49 -3.04 10.07
C ILE A 50 16.72 -2.63 8.63
N TRP A 51 16.66 -1.33 8.29
CA TRP A 51 16.58 -0.87 6.91
C TRP A 51 17.80 -1.31 6.07
N ALA A 52 18.98 -0.82 6.43
CA ALA A 52 20.21 -1.12 5.69
C ALA A 52 20.67 -2.57 5.90
N ALA A 53 20.44 -3.13 7.10
CA ALA A 53 20.95 -4.44 7.49
C ALA A 53 20.09 -5.63 7.01
N LYS A 54 18.78 -5.41 6.76
CA LYS A 54 17.83 -6.49 6.39
C LYS A 54 16.93 -6.13 5.21
N VAL A 55 16.27 -4.97 5.23
CA VAL A 55 15.28 -4.60 4.21
C VAL A 55 15.92 -4.50 2.83
N ILE A 56 17.01 -3.72 2.70
CA ILE A 56 17.69 -3.53 1.42
C ILE A 56 18.27 -4.85 0.87
N PRO A 57 19.09 -5.64 1.61
CA PRO A 57 19.58 -6.93 1.13
C PRO A 57 18.46 -7.91 0.74
N TYR A 58 17.39 -7.99 1.54
CA TYR A 58 16.24 -8.84 1.22
C TYR A 58 15.57 -8.42 -0.08
N LEU A 59 15.26 -7.13 -0.27
CA LEU A 59 14.65 -6.65 -1.51
C LEU A 59 15.58 -6.87 -2.71
N GLN A 60 16.88 -6.62 -2.56
CA GLN A 60 17.87 -6.89 -3.61
C GLN A 60 17.94 -8.39 -3.99
N GLN A 61 17.79 -9.30 -3.03
CA GLN A 61 17.71 -10.74 -3.33
C GLN A 61 16.35 -11.16 -3.93
N LYS A 62 15.25 -10.59 -3.43
CA LYS A 62 13.88 -11.03 -3.73
C LYS A 62 13.30 -10.43 -5.01
N ALA A 63 13.72 -9.24 -5.40
CA ALA A 63 13.13 -8.48 -6.50
C ALA A 63 13.50 -9.00 -7.90
N GLY A 64 12.50 -9.30 -8.72
CA GLY A 64 12.67 -9.58 -10.15
C GLY A 64 12.51 -8.33 -11.04
N PRO A 65 12.85 -8.40 -12.34
CA PRO A 65 12.56 -7.33 -13.29
C PRO A 65 11.05 -7.03 -13.36
N PHE A 66 10.66 -5.76 -13.33
CA PHE A 66 9.26 -5.35 -13.21
C PHE A 66 8.34 -6.04 -14.23
N ALA A 67 8.71 -6.05 -15.52
CA ALA A 67 7.90 -6.65 -16.58
C ALA A 67 7.67 -8.17 -16.35
N GLU A 68 8.71 -8.92 -15.97
CA GLU A 68 8.59 -10.36 -15.64
C GLU A 68 7.70 -10.59 -14.42
N VAL A 69 7.93 -9.82 -13.35
CA VAL A 69 7.16 -9.93 -12.09
C VAL A 69 5.70 -9.59 -12.35
N HIS A 70 5.42 -8.56 -13.15
CA HIS A 70 4.07 -8.10 -13.45
C HIS A 70 3.31 -9.05 -14.40
N ALA A 71 3.99 -9.58 -15.42
CA ALA A 71 3.42 -10.61 -16.28
C ALA A 71 3.11 -11.90 -15.49
N LEU A 72 4.04 -12.38 -14.65
CA LEU A 72 3.79 -13.54 -13.80
C LEU A 72 2.68 -13.27 -12.78
N ALA A 73 2.63 -12.09 -12.17
CA ALA A 73 1.57 -11.73 -11.22
C ALA A 73 0.17 -11.69 -11.85
N LYS A 74 0.06 -11.42 -13.15
CA LYS A 74 -1.20 -11.51 -13.92
C LYS A 74 -1.57 -12.95 -14.29
N ALA A 75 -0.58 -13.79 -14.64
CA ALA A 75 -0.80 -15.16 -15.09
C ALA A 75 -0.99 -16.16 -13.93
N ASP A 76 -0.13 -16.08 -12.91
CA ASP A 76 -0.16 -16.90 -11.69
C ASP A 76 0.28 -16.05 -10.48
N PRO A 77 -0.68 -15.41 -9.79
CA PRO A 77 -0.41 -14.62 -8.59
C PRO A 77 0.26 -15.43 -7.46
N ALA A 78 0.04 -16.75 -7.38
CA ALA A 78 0.59 -17.59 -6.32
C ALA A 78 2.06 -17.91 -6.59
N ALA A 79 2.44 -18.26 -7.83
CA ALA A 79 3.83 -18.42 -8.24
C ALA A 79 4.61 -17.11 -8.15
N ALA A 80 4.02 -15.99 -8.59
CA ALA A 80 4.59 -14.65 -8.38
C ALA A 80 4.79 -14.34 -6.89
N GLY A 81 3.80 -14.69 -6.06
CA GLY A 81 3.82 -14.48 -4.61
C GLY A 81 4.91 -15.27 -3.90
N ALA A 82 5.08 -16.55 -4.26
CA ALA A 82 6.15 -17.38 -3.74
C ALA A 82 7.54 -16.88 -4.18
N LYS A 83 7.72 -16.55 -5.46
CA LYS A 83 9.02 -16.13 -6.02
C LYS A 83 9.42 -14.73 -5.57
N TYR A 84 8.56 -13.73 -5.78
CA TYR A 84 8.87 -12.30 -5.68
C TYR A 84 8.15 -11.57 -4.54
N GLY A 85 7.19 -12.21 -3.86
CA GLY A 85 6.42 -11.62 -2.77
C GLY A 85 6.67 -12.25 -1.40
N ASN A 86 5.79 -11.93 -0.44
CA ASN A 86 5.78 -12.48 0.91
C ASN A 86 4.86 -13.71 1.00
N PRO A 87 5.37 -14.96 0.91
CA PRO A 87 4.54 -16.17 0.97
C PRO A 87 3.88 -16.40 2.34
N LYS A 88 4.32 -15.70 3.39
CA LYS A 88 3.79 -15.79 4.75
C LYS A 88 2.71 -14.73 5.03
N LYS A 89 2.32 -13.92 4.04
CA LYS A 89 1.23 -12.93 4.15
C LYS A 89 -0.02 -13.55 4.80
N GLN A 90 -0.81 -12.73 5.50
CA GLN A 90 -2.10 -13.20 6.02
C GLN A 90 -2.98 -13.71 4.87
N ALA A 91 -3.80 -14.73 5.14
CA ALA A 91 -4.53 -15.49 4.12
C ALA A 91 -5.27 -14.59 3.11
N ASN A 92 -5.96 -13.57 3.61
CA ASN A 92 -6.81 -12.66 2.82
C ASN A 92 -6.12 -11.33 2.46
N SER A 93 -4.87 -11.09 2.85
CA SER A 93 -4.12 -9.91 2.40
C SER A 93 -3.77 -10.04 0.92
N PRO A 94 -3.74 -8.94 0.14
CA PRO A 94 -3.30 -9.00 -1.24
C PRO A 94 -1.83 -9.41 -1.32
N TRP A 95 -1.43 -9.98 -2.47
CA TRP A 95 -0.01 -10.16 -2.76
C TRP A 95 0.69 -8.80 -2.83
N THR A 96 1.97 -8.79 -2.50
CA THR A 96 2.84 -7.62 -2.67
C THR A 96 4.19 -8.14 -3.14
N PHE A 97 4.70 -7.56 -4.24
CA PHE A 97 5.85 -8.09 -4.96
C PHE A 97 7.01 -7.09 -4.93
N ALA A 98 8.21 -7.59 -4.65
CA ALA A 98 9.45 -6.85 -4.80
C ALA A 98 9.85 -6.79 -6.28
N VAL A 99 10.26 -5.61 -6.76
CA VAL A 99 10.58 -5.34 -8.17
C VAL A 99 11.82 -4.47 -8.34
N ARG A 100 12.54 -4.73 -9.42
CA ARG A 100 13.49 -3.82 -10.06
C ARG A 100 12.80 -3.22 -11.27
N LEU A 101 12.46 -1.94 -11.19
CA LEU A 101 11.92 -1.17 -12.31
C LEU A 101 13.05 -0.34 -12.92
N LYS A 102 13.26 -0.51 -14.22
CA LYS A 102 14.13 0.35 -15.04
C LYS A 102 13.31 0.88 -16.19
N GLY A 103 13.58 2.09 -16.64
CA GLY A 103 12.78 2.72 -17.69
C GLY A 103 13.09 4.19 -17.91
N LYS A 104 12.18 4.87 -18.59
CA LYS A 104 12.18 6.33 -18.76
C LYS A 104 10.94 6.95 -18.12
N VAL A 105 11.08 8.14 -17.55
CA VAL A 105 9.93 8.93 -17.10
C VAL A 105 9.20 9.51 -18.31
N VAL A 106 7.92 9.16 -18.47
CA VAL A 106 7.05 9.70 -19.54
C VAL A 106 6.08 10.78 -19.06
N ALA A 107 5.79 10.84 -17.76
CA ALA A 107 5.07 11.96 -17.13
C ALA A 107 5.47 12.11 -15.66
N ALA A 108 5.42 13.34 -15.12
CA ALA A 108 5.63 13.56 -13.69
C ALA A 108 4.60 14.51 -13.08
N ASN A 109 4.03 14.12 -11.92
CA ASN A 109 3.21 14.99 -11.09
C ASN A 109 3.95 15.31 -9.79
N THR A 110 4.58 16.48 -9.73
CA THR A 110 5.29 16.97 -8.54
C THR A 110 4.54 18.08 -7.79
N GLN A 111 3.36 18.48 -8.27
CA GLN A 111 2.52 19.54 -7.70
C GLN A 111 1.91 19.16 -6.35
N SER A 112 1.61 17.87 -6.13
CA SER A 112 1.04 17.38 -4.88
C SER A 112 2.08 16.77 -3.93
N ARG A 113 1.73 16.69 -2.63
CA ARG A 113 2.50 15.94 -1.63
C ARG A 113 2.61 14.45 -1.94
N ALA A 114 1.62 13.88 -2.64
CA ALA A 114 1.60 12.49 -3.10
C ALA A 114 2.18 12.40 -4.53
N ALA A 115 3.32 13.05 -4.76
CA ALA A 115 3.95 13.16 -6.06
C ALA A 115 4.33 11.79 -6.66
N THR A 116 4.20 11.67 -7.98
CA THR A 116 4.50 10.45 -8.73
C THR A 116 5.22 10.74 -10.04
N MET A 117 5.92 9.74 -10.55
CA MET A 117 6.43 9.70 -11.92
C MET A 117 5.95 8.42 -12.60
N ASP A 118 5.52 8.54 -13.85
CA ASP A 118 5.01 7.45 -14.66
C ASP A 118 6.13 6.96 -15.58
N ILE A 119 6.37 5.66 -15.56
CA ILE A 119 7.57 5.03 -16.12
C ILE A 119 7.19 4.11 -17.27
N ASP A 120 7.79 4.39 -18.42
CA ASP A 120 7.89 3.50 -19.58
C ASP A 120 9.03 2.51 -19.33
N ALA A 121 8.70 1.22 -19.21
CA ALA A 121 9.64 0.15 -18.87
C ALA A 121 10.00 -0.75 -20.06
N ASP A 122 9.19 -0.75 -21.13
CA ASP A 122 9.43 -1.56 -22.34
C ASP A 122 9.91 -0.76 -23.57
N GLY A 123 9.77 0.58 -23.53
CA GLY A 123 10.21 1.51 -24.57
C GLY A 123 9.11 1.90 -25.57
N ASP A 124 7.84 1.56 -25.34
CA ASP A 124 6.74 1.85 -26.27
C ASP A 124 6.20 3.30 -26.20
N GLY A 125 6.70 4.10 -25.25
CA GLY A 125 6.31 5.49 -25.02
C GLY A 125 5.09 5.68 -24.11
N LYS A 126 4.52 4.61 -23.56
CA LYS A 126 3.44 4.65 -22.55
C LYS A 126 3.97 4.27 -21.17
N ALA A 127 3.17 4.52 -20.15
CA ALA A 127 3.51 4.14 -18.78
C ALA A 127 3.11 2.69 -18.48
N ASP A 128 4.06 1.90 -17.99
CA ASP A 128 3.85 0.54 -17.45
C ASP A 128 3.63 0.55 -15.93
N ALA A 129 4.24 1.52 -15.25
CA ALA A 129 4.27 1.62 -13.81
C ALA A 129 4.20 3.08 -13.35
N ARG A 130 3.73 3.30 -12.13
CA ARG A 130 3.75 4.61 -11.46
C ARG A 130 4.60 4.51 -10.20
N VAL A 131 5.62 5.35 -10.07
CA VAL A 131 6.51 5.37 -8.91
C VAL A 131 6.15 6.51 -7.96
N GLN A 132 6.07 6.22 -6.66
CA GLN A 132 5.91 7.23 -5.62
C GLN A 132 7.22 7.99 -5.40
N ILE A 133 7.19 9.33 -5.55
CA ILE A 133 8.34 10.24 -5.34
C ILE A 133 8.00 11.41 -4.38
N GLY A 134 6.87 11.33 -3.68
CA GLY A 134 6.38 12.38 -2.79
C GLY A 134 6.37 11.98 -1.32
N PRO A 135 6.55 12.93 -0.40
CA PRO A 135 6.59 12.69 1.05
C PRO A 135 5.26 12.25 1.67
N ALA A 136 4.18 12.16 0.89
CA ALA A 136 2.92 11.53 1.30
C ALA A 136 2.71 10.21 0.55
N MET A 137 3.63 9.26 0.78
CA MET A 137 3.55 7.89 0.25
C MET A 137 2.32 7.15 0.80
N ARG A 138 1.67 6.38 -0.07
CA ARG A 138 0.45 5.60 0.18
C ARG A 138 0.74 4.11 0.26
N GLY A 139 -0.15 3.39 0.95
CA GLY A 139 -0.09 1.93 1.07
C GLY A 139 1.01 1.44 2.02
N THR A 140 1.22 0.13 2.03
CA THR A 140 2.12 -0.58 2.95
C THR A 140 3.08 -1.53 2.22
N ALA A 141 3.25 -1.33 0.90
CA ALA A 141 3.91 -2.29 0.01
C ALA A 141 5.34 -2.66 0.45
N LEU A 142 6.12 -1.72 0.98
CA LEU A 142 7.45 -2.04 1.50
C LEU A 142 7.38 -3.03 2.66
N ARG A 143 6.62 -2.73 3.72
CA ARG A 143 6.42 -3.61 4.88
C ARG A 143 5.88 -4.98 4.44
N ASP A 144 4.86 -5.00 3.59
CA ASP A 144 4.10 -6.22 3.27
C ASP A 144 4.86 -7.17 2.31
N SER A 145 5.89 -6.67 1.62
CA SER A 145 6.78 -7.49 0.78
C SER A 145 7.76 -8.38 1.57
N LEU A 146 7.96 -8.12 2.87
CA LEU A 146 9.02 -8.73 3.68
C LEU A 146 8.52 -9.99 4.40
N ASP A 147 9.05 -11.17 4.05
CA ASP A 147 8.61 -12.42 4.69
C ASP A 147 9.10 -12.60 6.15
N PHE A 148 10.00 -11.73 6.62
CA PHE A 148 10.47 -11.70 8.00
C PHE A 148 9.75 -10.67 8.88
N ILE A 149 8.72 -9.98 8.36
CA ILE A 149 7.84 -9.09 9.11
C ILE A 149 6.41 -9.61 8.99
N GLN A 150 5.84 -10.06 10.11
CA GLN A 150 4.50 -10.62 10.17
C GLN A 150 3.62 -9.85 11.15
N PHE A 151 2.31 -9.87 10.93
CA PHE A 151 1.35 -9.22 11.84
C PHE A 151 1.48 -9.72 13.29
N ASN A 152 1.77 -11.02 13.47
CA ASN A 152 1.89 -11.64 14.79
C ASN A 152 3.17 -11.21 15.56
N ASP A 153 4.08 -10.48 14.93
CA ASP A 153 5.25 -9.89 15.60
C ASP A 153 4.88 -8.59 16.37
N PHE A 154 3.63 -8.14 16.26
CA PHE A 154 3.11 -6.89 16.84
C PHE A 154 1.96 -7.17 17.81
N THR A 155 1.83 -6.33 18.85
CA THR A 155 0.79 -6.50 19.87
C THR A 155 -0.61 -6.31 19.31
N ASN A 156 -0.80 -5.44 18.31
CA ASN A 156 -2.11 -5.13 17.75
C ASN A 156 -2.04 -4.50 16.34
N GLN A 157 -3.21 -4.25 15.73
CA GLN A 157 -3.34 -3.68 14.39
C GLN A 157 -2.90 -2.21 14.26
N ILE A 158 -2.98 -1.41 15.33
CA ILE A 158 -2.52 -0.02 15.35
C ILE A 158 -0.99 -0.01 15.27
N ASP A 159 -0.31 -0.81 16.09
CA ASP A 159 1.16 -0.92 16.07
C ASP A 159 1.67 -1.35 14.69
N PHE A 160 1.08 -2.40 14.11
CA PHE A 160 1.45 -2.88 12.78
C PHE A 160 1.22 -1.83 11.68
N ALA A 161 0.12 -1.06 11.76
CA ALA A 161 -0.17 0.03 10.85
C ALA A 161 0.79 1.22 11.02
N GLN A 162 1.13 1.58 12.26
CA GLN A 162 2.13 2.60 12.58
C GLN A 162 3.52 2.21 12.06
N PHE A 163 3.90 0.94 12.17
CA PHE A 163 5.13 0.40 11.59
C PHE A 163 5.15 0.50 10.05
N GLY A 164 4.02 0.21 9.39
CA GLY A 164 3.87 0.43 7.94
C GLY A 164 4.00 1.90 7.53
N LYS A 165 3.51 2.83 8.36
CA LYS A 165 3.69 4.28 8.15
C LYS A 165 5.15 4.71 8.36
N ALA A 166 5.84 4.17 9.37
CA ALA A 166 7.25 4.44 9.62
C ALA A 166 8.13 3.98 8.45
N PHE A 167 7.83 2.82 7.85
CA PHE A 167 8.48 2.34 6.62
C PHE A 167 8.44 3.38 5.50
N ASN A 168 7.27 3.93 5.23
CA ASN A 168 7.09 4.98 4.22
C ASN A 168 7.80 6.29 4.60
N ALA A 169 7.73 6.72 5.87
CA ALA A 169 8.41 7.93 6.33
C ALA A 169 9.94 7.81 6.23
N TYR A 170 10.48 6.62 6.51
CA TYR A 170 11.91 6.34 6.39
C TYR A 170 12.36 6.27 4.92
N ALA A 171 11.54 5.69 4.03
CA ALA A 171 11.76 5.71 2.58
C ALA A 171 11.82 7.13 2.02
N ASP A 172 10.90 8.00 2.43
CA ASP A 172 10.94 9.42 2.06
C ASP A 172 12.22 10.11 2.54
N LYS A 173 12.49 10.03 3.86
CA LYS A 173 13.68 10.62 4.51
C LYS A 173 15.01 10.18 3.88
N THR A 174 15.12 8.91 3.46
CA THR A 174 16.39 8.34 3.00
C THR A 174 16.53 8.24 1.49
N VAL A 175 15.43 8.28 0.73
CA VAL A 175 15.42 8.13 -0.73
C VAL A 175 14.70 9.33 -1.38
N LEU A 176 13.38 9.46 -1.20
CA LEU A 176 12.56 10.32 -2.05
C LEU A 176 12.86 11.81 -1.87
N SER A 177 13.19 12.25 -0.66
CA SER A 177 13.56 13.63 -0.35
C SER A 177 14.88 14.08 -1.01
N LYS A 178 15.67 13.14 -1.53
CA LYS A 178 16.92 13.39 -2.27
C LYS A 178 16.72 13.41 -3.79
N LEU A 179 15.55 12.98 -4.27
CA LEU A 179 15.27 12.93 -5.70
C LEU A 179 15.02 14.34 -6.26
N PRO A 180 15.46 14.62 -7.50
CA PRO A 180 15.12 15.86 -8.19
C PRO A 180 13.59 16.00 -8.36
N ARG A 181 13.10 17.24 -8.32
CA ARG A 181 11.67 17.58 -8.41
C ARG A 181 11.25 18.19 -9.75
N GLU A 182 12.22 18.44 -10.63
CA GLU A 182 12.09 19.20 -11.87
C GLU A 182 12.75 18.47 -13.03
N ALA A 183 12.29 18.77 -14.25
CA ALA A 183 12.80 18.19 -15.51
C ALA A 183 12.96 16.66 -15.40
N LEU A 184 11.92 15.98 -14.93
CA LEU A 184 11.93 14.52 -14.70
C LEU A 184 11.69 13.74 -15.99
N GLU A 185 10.79 14.22 -16.86
CA GLU A 185 10.43 13.59 -18.12
C GLU A 185 11.63 13.41 -19.06
N GLY A 186 11.64 12.28 -19.78
CA GLY A 186 12.74 11.84 -20.65
C GLY A 186 13.94 11.20 -19.93
N ARG A 187 14.10 11.41 -18.62
CA ARG A 187 15.24 10.86 -17.85
C ARG A 187 15.09 9.36 -17.62
N SER A 188 16.21 8.66 -17.57
CA SER A 188 16.25 7.27 -17.13
C SER A 188 16.02 7.18 -15.61
N VAL A 189 15.43 6.06 -15.20
CA VAL A 189 15.17 5.75 -13.79
C VAL A 189 15.56 4.30 -13.49
N GLU A 190 16.11 4.07 -12.30
CA GLU A 190 16.25 2.75 -11.70
C GLU A 190 15.64 2.76 -10.30
N VAL A 191 14.75 1.81 -9.99
CA VAL A 191 14.06 1.70 -8.71
C VAL A 191 14.11 0.26 -8.22
N LEU A 192 14.56 0.08 -6.99
CA LEU A 192 14.26 -1.10 -6.18
C LEU A 192 13.07 -0.75 -5.28
N GLY A 193 11.99 -1.52 -5.33
CA GLY A 193 10.82 -1.23 -4.52
C GLY A 193 9.84 -2.40 -4.45
N ALA A 194 8.65 -2.10 -3.95
CA ALA A 194 7.55 -3.06 -3.90
C ALA A 194 6.25 -2.44 -4.38
N TYR A 195 5.35 -3.28 -4.91
CA TYR A 195 4.01 -2.88 -5.29
C TYR A 195 2.98 -3.96 -4.93
N THR A 196 1.77 -3.52 -4.60
CA THR A 196 0.57 -4.37 -4.54
C THR A 196 -0.07 -4.32 -5.93
N PRO A 197 -0.47 -5.46 -6.55
CA PRO A 197 -1.11 -5.44 -7.86
C PRO A 197 -2.41 -4.63 -7.79
N GLY A 198 -2.56 -3.71 -8.75
CA GLY A 198 -3.74 -2.85 -8.85
C GLY A 198 -5.00 -3.61 -9.25
N SER A 199 -6.15 -2.99 -9.01
CA SER A 199 -7.46 -3.45 -9.50
C SER A 199 -7.82 -2.73 -10.80
N GLY A 200 -8.19 -3.47 -11.84
CA GLY A 200 -8.66 -2.87 -13.10
C GLY A 200 -7.53 -2.34 -13.98
N GLN A 201 -7.62 -1.08 -14.41
CA GLN A 201 -6.74 -0.47 -15.41
C GLN A 201 -5.70 0.51 -14.80
N ASP A 202 -5.65 0.63 -13.47
CA ASP A 202 -4.69 1.51 -12.80
C ASP A 202 -3.25 0.98 -12.93
N LEU A 203 -2.31 1.91 -13.18
CA LEU A 203 -0.88 1.61 -13.20
C LEU A 203 -0.41 1.06 -11.83
N PRO A 204 0.37 -0.04 -11.81
CA PRO A 204 1.05 -0.53 -10.62
C PRO A 204 1.80 0.57 -9.86
N LEU A 205 1.38 0.85 -8.63
CA LEU A 205 1.98 1.89 -7.79
C LEU A 205 3.19 1.33 -7.03
N VAL A 206 4.37 1.54 -7.59
CA VAL A 206 5.66 1.12 -7.04
C VAL A 206 6.11 2.08 -5.94
N THR A 207 6.50 1.51 -4.82
CA THR A 207 6.96 2.19 -3.61
C THR A 207 8.46 1.95 -3.46
N PRO A 208 9.34 2.95 -3.67
CA PRO A 208 10.79 2.74 -3.66
C PRO A 208 11.37 2.47 -2.27
N ALA A 209 12.30 1.54 -2.20
CA ALA A 209 13.28 1.39 -1.11
C ALA A 209 14.67 1.91 -1.53
N GLU A 210 14.98 1.90 -2.84
CA GLU A 210 16.12 2.61 -3.46
C GLU A 210 15.62 3.21 -4.78
N ALA A 211 16.12 4.39 -5.16
CA ALA A 211 15.79 5.03 -6.44
C ALA A 211 16.95 5.90 -6.93
N GLU A 212 17.25 5.80 -8.22
CA GLU A 212 18.19 6.66 -8.94
C GLU A 212 17.49 7.23 -10.18
N ILE A 213 17.79 8.48 -10.51
CA ILE A 213 17.29 9.15 -11.71
C ILE A 213 18.50 9.71 -12.45
N GLY A 214 18.76 9.20 -13.66
CA GLY A 214 19.90 9.55 -14.50
C GLY A 214 19.95 11.04 -14.87
N PRO A 215 20.96 11.53 -15.61
CA PRO A 215 21.10 12.96 -15.91
C PRO A 215 19.89 13.56 -16.65
N LYS A 216 19.80 14.89 -16.71
CA LYS A 216 18.83 15.57 -17.58
C LYS A 216 19.07 15.17 -19.05
N PRO A 217 18.02 15.07 -19.89
CA PRO A 217 18.17 14.76 -21.32
C PRO A 217 18.94 15.84 -22.08
#